data_AF-A0A7G8G6R6-F1
#
_entry.id   AF-A0A7G8G6R6-F1
#
_cell.length_a   1.000
_cell.length_b   1.000
_cell.length_c   1.000
_cell.angle_alpha   90.00
_cell.angle_beta   90.00
_cell.angle_gamma   90.00
#
_symmetry.space_group_name_H-M   'P 1'
#
loop_
_entity.id
_entity.type
_entity.pdbx_description
1 polymer ?
#
loop_
_entity_poly.entity_id
_entity_poly.type
_entity_poly.pdbx_seq_one_letter_code
_entity_poly.pdbx_strand_id
1 'polypeptide(L)'
;MVLGGAFIGSASAASLRSVNPVALDCFRFERIASCQEALDRAEQLQRSASARDRYPCQTMLLGLQSDLVMVQLRAGRGKDAVNFLTAVNVQCQGF
;
A
#
# COMPACT_ATOMS: atom_id res chain seq x y z
N MET A 1 -39.21 -11.07 0.34
CA MET A 1 -38.20 -11.98 0.91
C MET A 1 -36.83 -11.37 0.65
N VAL A 2 -36.10 -11.02 1.70
CA VAL A 2 -34.74 -10.46 1.64
C VAL A 2 -33.75 -11.60 1.86
N LEU A 3 -32.88 -11.84 0.89
CA LEU A 3 -31.63 -12.58 1.00
C LEU A 3 -30.67 -11.78 0.11
N GLY A 4 -29.79 -10.92 0.60
CA GLY A 4 -28.94 -11.00 1.78
C GLY A 4 -27.59 -10.54 1.25
N GLY A 5 -27.24 -9.30 1.57
CA GLY A 5 -26.26 -8.48 0.84
C GLY A 5 -24.89 -9.13 0.66
N ALA A 6 -24.28 -8.79 -0.47
CA ALA A 6 -22.93 -9.14 -0.85
C ALA A 6 -21.92 -8.96 0.30
N PHE A 7 -21.00 -9.92 0.41
CA PHE A 7 -19.79 -9.84 1.23
C PHE A 7 -18.87 -8.71 0.74
N ILE A 8 -19.22 -7.46 1.05
CA ILE A 8 -18.40 -6.28 0.75
C ILE A 8 -17.71 -5.89 2.06
N GLY A 9 -16.51 -6.42 2.30
CA GLY A 9 -15.72 -6.00 3.47
C GLY A 9 -14.35 -6.66 3.63
N SER A 10 -14.09 -7.81 3.00
CA SER A 10 -12.92 -8.63 3.38
C SER A 10 -11.73 -8.55 2.42
N ALA A 11 -11.93 -8.24 1.14
CA ALA A 11 -10.85 -8.12 0.14
C ALA A 11 -9.87 -6.98 0.47
N SER A 12 -10.39 -6.06 1.26
CA SER A 12 -9.82 -4.78 1.55
C SER A 12 -8.60 -4.89 2.49
N ALA A 13 -8.81 -5.27 3.75
CA ALA A 13 -7.73 -5.32 4.74
C ALA A 13 -6.69 -6.43 4.44
N ALA A 14 -7.03 -7.37 3.55
CA ALA A 14 -6.12 -8.38 3.01
C ALA A 14 -5.10 -7.77 2.03
N SER A 15 -5.49 -6.74 1.28
CA SER A 15 -4.64 -6.09 0.28
C SER A 15 -3.51 -5.29 0.94
N LEU A 16 -3.79 -4.58 2.03
CA LEU A 16 -2.76 -3.86 2.77
C LEU A 16 -1.80 -4.77 3.55
N ARG A 17 -2.33 -5.90 4.06
CA ARG A 17 -1.51 -7.00 4.59
C ARG A 17 -0.59 -7.61 3.53
N SER A 18 -0.92 -7.48 2.24
CA SER A 18 -0.04 -7.93 1.15
C SER A 18 1.03 -6.89 0.77
N VAL A 19 0.76 -5.59 0.92
CA VAL A 19 1.73 -4.53 0.59
C VAL A 19 2.80 -4.38 1.67
N ASN A 20 2.39 -4.36 2.95
CA ASN A 20 3.28 -4.09 4.07
C ASN A 20 4.55 -4.98 4.16
N PRO A 21 4.49 -6.32 4.08
CA PRO A 21 5.69 -7.14 4.25
C PRO A 21 6.73 -6.90 3.15
N VAL A 22 6.29 -6.69 1.92
CA VAL A 22 7.18 -6.50 0.77
C VAL A 22 7.77 -5.08 0.77
N ALA A 23 6.96 -4.07 1.15
CA ALA A 23 7.44 -2.70 1.32
C ALA A 23 8.45 -2.59 2.47
N LEU A 24 8.24 -3.33 3.57
CA LEU A 24 9.19 -3.40 4.67
C LEU A 24 10.54 -3.98 4.23
N ASP A 25 10.52 -5.04 3.42
CA ASP A 25 11.71 -5.65 2.85
C ASP A 25 12.44 -4.70 1.91
N CYS A 26 11.71 -3.99 1.04
CA CYS A 26 12.27 -2.92 0.22
C CYS A 26 12.98 -1.86 1.08
N PHE A 27 12.31 -1.34 2.10
CA PHE A 27 12.83 -0.26 2.93
C PHE A 27 13.99 -0.66 3.84
N ARG A 28 14.03 -1.92 4.31
CA ARG A 28 15.08 -2.41 5.19
C ARG A 28 16.31 -2.92 4.46
N PHE A 29 16.11 -3.59 3.33
CA PHE A 29 17.18 -4.29 2.63
C PHE A 29 17.51 -3.68 1.26
N GLU A 30 16.78 -2.64 0.85
CA GLU A 30 16.95 -1.93 -0.42
C GLU A 30 17.00 -2.87 -1.64
N ARG A 31 16.30 -4.01 -1.53
CA ARG A 31 16.23 -5.01 -2.59
C ARG A 31 15.31 -4.51 -3.69
N ILE A 32 15.88 -4.26 -4.87
CA ILE A 32 15.13 -3.77 -6.04
C ILE A 32 13.93 -4.66 -6.36
N ALA A 33 14.08 -5.98 -6.29
CA ALA A 33 12.98 -6.92 -6.53
C ALA A 33 11.80 -6.72 -5.55
N SER A 34 12.10 -6.54 -4.26
CA SER A 34 11.10 -6.25 -3.22
C SER A 34 10.47 -4.87 -3.44
N CYS A 35 11.25 -3.87 -3.84
CA CYS A 35 10.72 -2.55 -4.13
C CYS A 35 9.77 -2.55 -5.35
N GLN A 36 10.09 -3.32 -6.38
CA GLN A 36 9.23 -3.47 -7.56
C GLN A 36 7.92 -4.17 -7.20
N GLU A 37 7.99 -5.29 -6.49
CA GLU A 37 6.80 -6.02 -6.06
C GLU A 37 5.91 -5.18 -5.12
N ALA A 38 6.53 -4.39 -4.22
CA ALA A 38 5.81 -3.46 -3.38
C ALA A 38 5.12 -2.34 -4.17
N LEU A 39 5.75 -1.84 -5.25
CA LEU A 39 5.15 -0.85 -6.14
C LEU A 39 3.91 -1.40 -6.82
N ASP A 40 4.02 -2.59 -7.44
CA ASP A 40 2.93 -3.21 -8.18
C ASP A 40 1.71 -3.45 -7.26
N ARG A 41 1.96 -3.95 -6.05
CA ARG A 41 0.89 -4.17 -5.05
C ARG A 41 0.28 -2.86 -4.55
N ALA A 42 1.10 -1.83 -4.33
CA ALA A 42 0.63 -0.50 -3.92
C ALA A 42 -0.24 0.17 -5.01
N GLU A 43 0.15 0.03 -6.28
CA GLU A 43 -0.63 0.53 -7.42
C GLU A 43 -1.97 -0.19 -7.54
N GLN A 44 -1.98 -1.52 -7.43
CA GLN A 44 -3.22 -2.29 -7.47
C GLN A 44 -4.20 -1.84 -6.38
N LEU A 45 -3.70 -1.63 -5.16
CA LEU A 45 -4.51 -1.14 -4.05
C LEU A 45 -4.97 0.31 -4.29
N GLN A 46 -4.12 1.17 -4.84
CA GLN A 46 -4.41 2.57 -5.16
C GLN A 46 -5.55 2.67 -6.20
N ARG A 47 -5.50 1.85 -7.26
CA ARG A 47 -6.58 1.74 -8.25
C ARG A 47 -7.88 1.26 -7.60
N SER A 48 -7.81 0.27 -6.69
CA SER A 48 -9.00 -0.21 -5.98
C SER A 48 -9.61 0.85 -5.04
N ALA A 49 -8.77 1.66 -4.39
CA ALA A 49 -9.20 2.77 -3.54
C ALA A 49 -9.87 3.87 -4.38
N SER A 50 -9.30 4.19 -5.55
CA SER A 50 -9.90 5.12 -6.50
C SER A 50 -11.26 4.65 -7.01
N ALA A 51 -11.40 3.36 -7.34
CA ALA A 51 -12.65 2.79 -7.86
C ALA A 51 -13.80 2.79 -6.84
N ARG A 52 -13.51 3.09 -5.57
CA ARG A 52 -14.44 3.09 -4.44
C ARG A 52 -14.48 4.47 -3.76
N ASP A 53 -14.04 5.52 -4.45
CA ASP A 53 -14.03 6.92 -4.01
C ASP A 53 -13.25 7.17 -2.71
N ARG A 54 -12.21 6.38 -2.45
CA ARG A 54 -11.43 6.45 -1.20
C ARG A 54 -10.13 7.17 -1.42
N TYR A 55 -10.31 8.41 -1.85
CA TYR A 55 -9.26 9.37 -2.17
C TYR A 55 -8.20 9.53 -1.07
N PRO A 56 -8.52 9.52 0.24
CA PRO A 56 -7.47 9.59 1.27
C PRO A 56 -6.49 8.41 1.24
N CYS A 57 -7.00 7.19 1.08
CA CYS A 57 -6.15 6.00 0.97
C CYS A 57 -5.39 5.99 -0.35
N GLN A 58 -6.04 6.37 -1.45
CA GLN A 58 -5.40 6.52 -2.76
C GLN A 58 -4.20 7.47 -2.70
N THR A 59 -4.35 8.65 -2.10
CA THR A 59 -3.27 9.64 -1.98
C THR A 59 -2.11 9.13 -1.12
N MET A 60 -2.40 8.43 -0.02
CA MET A 60 -1.36 7.81 0.80
C MET A 60 -0.57 6.76 0.03
N LEU A 61 -1.24 5.96 -0.81
CA LEU A 61 -0.58 4.95 -1.64
C LEU A 61 0.26 5.56 -2.76
N LEU A 62 -0.08 6.75 -3.27
CA LEU A 62 0.79 7.50 -4.17
C LEU A 62 2.07 7.97 -3.45
N GLY A 63 1.94 8.43 -2.20
CA GLY A 63 3.08 8.73 -1.34
C GLY A 63 3.97 7.51 -1.14
N LEU A 64 3.38 6.34 -0.85
CA LEU A 64 4.12 5.09 -0.65
C LEU A 64 4.88 4.68 -1.91
N GLN A 65 4.24 4.80 -3.08
CA GLN A 65 4.90 4.51 -4.36
C GLN A 65 6.09 5.44 -4.59
N SER A 66 5.96 6.73 -4.24
CA SER A 66 7.08 7.67 -4.33
C SER A 66 8.26 7.24 -3.44
N ASP A 67 8.00 6.73 -2.23
CA ASP A 67 9.04 6.27 -1.31
C ASP A 67 9.77 5.04 -1.87
N LEU A 68 9.00 4.08 -2.40
CA LEU A 68 9.56 2.87 -3.01
C LEU A 68 10.44 3.21 -4.22
N VAL A 69 10.01 4.13 -5.10
CA VAL A 69 10.83 4.61 -6.23
C VAL A 69 12.11 5.29 -5.73
N MET A 70 12.03 6.14 -4.70
CA MET A 70 13.21 6.83 -4.16
C MET A 70 14.23 5.85 -3.57
N VAL A 71 13.77 4.76 -2.96
CA VAL A 71 14.65 3.67 -2.51
C VAL A 71 15.27 2.92 -3.70
N GLN A 72 14.52 2.63 -4.76
CA GLN A 72 15.10 2.03 -5.98
C GLN A 72 16.19 2.90 -6.61
N LEU A 73 16.00 4.23 -6.59
CA LEU A 73 16.97 5.20 -7.07
C LEU A 73 18.16 5.41 -6.11
N ARG A 74 18.20 4.71 -4.97
CA ARG A 74 19.19 4.89 -3.89
C ARG A 74 19.28 6.33 -3.40
N ALA A 75 18.17 7.06 -3.46
CA ALA A 75 18.07 8.46 -3.09
C ALA A 75 17.75 8.66 -1.59
N GLY A 76 18.02 7.64 -0.76
CA GLY A 76 17.64 7.62 0.65
C GLY A 76 16.14 7.40 0.86
N ARG A 77 15.65 7.69 2.07
CA ARG A 77 14.25 7.56 2.55
C ARG A 77 13.78 6.18 3.01
N GLY A 78 14.51 5.09 2.77
CA GLY A 78 14.07 3.75 3.21
C GLY A 78 13.77 3.69 4.70
N LYS A 79 14.66 4.24 5.54
CA LYS A 79 14.50 4.24 7.00
C LYS A 79 13.33 5.10 7.49
N ASP A 80 13.07 6.24 6.85
CA ASP A 80 11.96 7.14 7.18
C ASP A 80 10.61 6.60 6.66
N ALA A 81 10.64 5.91 5.51
CA ALA A 81 9.47 5.32 4.88
C ALA A 81 8.88 4.13 5.66
N VAL A 82 9.67 3.49 6.53
CA VAL A 82 9.13 2.49 7.48
C VAL A 82 8.07 3.12 8.41
N ASN A 83 8.28 4.37 8.84
CA ASN A 83 7.30 5.07 9.67
C ASN A 83 6.04 5.43 8.86
N PHE A 84 6.22 5.74 7.57
CA PHE A 84 5.11 6.03 6.65
C PHE A 84 4.18 4.83 6.45
N LEU A 85 4.68 3.58 6.49
CA LEU A 85 3.84 2.37 6.42
C LEU A 85 2.80 2.31 7.53
N THR A 86 3.13 2.79 8.74
CA THR A 86 2.16 2.85 9.84
C THR A 86 1.03 3.84 9.52
N ALA A 87 1.37 5.00 8.95
CA ALA A 87 0.38 6.00 8.55
C ALA A 87 -0.51 5.50 7.40
N VAL A 88 0.06 4.82 6.40
CA VAL A 88 -0.70 4.18 5.31
C VAL A 88 -1.68 3.15 5.88
N ASN A 89 -1.22 2.31 6.81
CA ASN A 89 -2.05 1.29 7.43
C ASN A 89 -3.24 1.88 8.19
N VAL A 90 -3.03 2.93 8.98
CA VAL A 90 -4.12 3.63 9.68
C VAL A 90 -5.10 4.27 8.70
N GLN A 91 -4.61 4.98 7.68
CA GLN A 91 -5.46 5.74 6.77
C GLN A 91 -6.26 4.86 5.81
N CYS A 92 -5.77 3.66 5.54
CA CYS A 92 -6.41 2.67 4.70
C CYS A 92 -7.07 1.54 5.51
N GLN A 93 -7.25 1.68 6.83
CA GLN A 93 -8.06 0.73 7.60
C GLN A 93 -9.51 0.73 7.14
N GLY A 94 -10.10 -0.47 7.00
CA GLY A 94 -11.43 -0.64 6.39
C GLY A 94 -11.40 -0.58 4.85
N PHE A 95 -10.19 -0.53 4.29
CA PHE A 95 -9.83 -0.71 2.89
C PHE A 95 -8.94 -1.89 2.68
#